data_AF-A0A9E2UKE6-F1
#
_entry.id   AF-A0A9E2UKE6-F1
#
_cell.length_a   1.000
_cell.length_b   1.000
_cell.length_c   1.000
_cell.angle_alpha   90.00
_cell.angle_beta   90.00
_cell.angle_gamma   90.00
#
_symmetry.space_group_name_H-M   'P 1'
#
loop_
_entity.id
_entity.type
_entity.pdbx_description
1 polymer ?
#
loop_
_entity_poly.entity_id
_entity_poly.type
_entity_poly.pdbx_seq_one_letter_code
_entity_poly.pdbx_strand_id
1 'polypeptide(L)'
;SEPLLDRLMGHALNYYEDFVKPAKAYRAADDKEKAALLDLAARLKALPGDADGEAIQTEVYAVGKEHAFEPLRAWFGALYEVLLGAAQGPRFGSFAAIYGLPQTIALIEAGANGELAS
;
A
#
# COMPACT_ATOMS: atom_id res chain seq x y z
N SER A 1 23.94 -0.28 14.87
CA SER A 1 22.55 0.10 15.16
C SER A 1 22.39 1.56 14.79
N GLU A 2 21.59 1.88 13.76
CA GLU A 2 21.34 3.26 13.35
C GLU A 2 20.15 3.82 14.15
N PRO A 3 20.37 4.73 15.11
CA PRO A 3 19.31 5.21 16.01
C PRO A 3 18.18 5.98 15.29
N LEU A 4 18.44 6.41 14.06
CA LEU A 4 17.47 7.10 13.20
C LEU A 4 16.49 6.11 12.55
N LEU A 5 17.00 4.97 12.08
CA LEU A 5 16.20 3.89 11.50
C LEU A 5 15.29 3.26 12.57
N ASP A 6 15.83 3.02 13.78
CA ASP A 6 15.04 2.51 14.91
C ASP A 6 13.93 3.49 15.35
N ARG A 7 14.19 4.81 15.27
CA ARG A 7 13.15 5.84 15.52
C ARG A 7 12.10 5.90 14.41
N LEU A 8 12.50 5.84 13.15
CA LEU A 8 11.58 5.84 12.02
C LEU A 8 10.70 4.58 12.01
N MET A 9 11.26 3.42 12.36
CA MET A 9 10.51 2.19 12.58
C MET A 9 9.56 2.29 13.78
N GLY A 10 9.98 2.90 14.90
CA GLY A 10 9.10 3.18 16.03
C GLY A 10 7.94 4.10 15.67
N HIS A 11 8.17 5.11 14.82
CA HIS A 11 7.11 5.98 14.31
C HIS A 11 6.18 5.28 13.31
N ALA A 12 6.68 4.36 12.48
CA ALA A 12 5.87 3.57 11.55
C ALA A 12 5.02 2.51 12.26
N LEU A 13 5.57 1.88 13.32
CA LEU A 13 4.86 0.93 14.16
C LEU A 13 3.79 1.62 15.01
N ASN A 14 4.11 2.78 15.59
CA ASN A 14 3.13 3.62 16.29
C ASN A 14 2.09 4.18 15.31
N TYR A 15 2.45 4.55 14.08
CA TYR A 15 1.48 4.95 13.06
C TYR A 15 0.48 3.83 12.75
N TYR A 16 0.96 2.57 12.70
CA TYR A 16 0.09 1.41 12.53
C TYR A 16 -0.80 1.14 13.75
N GLU A 17 -0.22 1.09 14.95
CA GLU A 17 -1.00 0.84 16.17
C GLU A 17 -1.99 1.98 16.48
N ASP A 18 -1.59 3.24 16.29
CA ASP A 18 -2.36 4.43 16.67
C ASP A 18 -3.39 4.85 15.61
N PHE A 19 -3.12 4.61 14.31
CA PHE A 19 -3.98 5.05 13.21
C PHE A 19 -4.56 3.90 12.38
N VAL A 20 -4.03 2.66 12.46
CA VAL A 20 -4.53 1.49 11.72
C VAL A 20 -5.46 0.60 12.53
N LYS A 21 -5.16 0.32 13.80
CA LYS A 21 -5.96 -0.64 14.58
C LYS A 21 -7.33 -0.16 15.11
N PRO A 22 -7.56 1.08 15.58
CA PRO A 22 -8.74 1.33 16.43
C PRO A 22 -10.06 1.69 15.71
N ALA A 23 -10.06 1.99 14.40
CA ALA A 23 -11.26 2.53 13.72
C ALA A 23 -11.37 2.21 12.22
N LYS A 24 -10.76 1.11 11.74
CA LYS A 24 -10.67 0.83 10.30
C LYS A 24 -11.77 -0.07 9.78
N ALA A 25 -12.65 0.51 8.97
CA ALA A 25 -13.57 -0.22 8.11
C ALA A 25 -12.85 -0.55 6.81
N TYR A 26 -12.19 -1.71 6.77
CA TYR A 26 -11.69 -2.26 5.51
C TYR A 26 -12.88 -2.66 4.63
N ARG A 27 -12.78 -2.36 3.33
CA ARG A 27 -13.71 -2.92 2.34
C ARG A 27 -13.00 -3.95 1.49
N ALA A 28 -13.76 -4.90 0.97
CA ALA A 28 -13.26 -5.81 -0.05
C ALA A 28 -12.91 -5.04 -1.33
N ALA A 29 -11.86 -5.50 -2.02
CA ALA A 29 -11.57 -5.08 -3.39
C ALA A 29 -12.64 -5.63 -4.35
N ASP A 30 -13.02 -4.86 -5.37
CA ASP A 30 -13.76 -5.40 -6.51
C ASP A 30 -12.84 -6.19 -7.46
N ASP A 31 -13.39 -6.78 -8.51
CA ASP A 31 -12.61 -7.60 -9.46
C ASP A 31 -11.50 -6.80 -10.18
N LYS A 32 -11.75 -5.52 -10.48
CA LYS A 32 -10.79 -4.64 -11.16
C LYS A 32 -9.67 -4.23 -10.21
N GLU A 33 -10.02 -3.82 -9.00
CA GLU A 33 -9.09 -3.46 -7.94
C GLU A 33 -8.24 -4.66 -7.54
N LYS A 34 -8.83 -5.86 -7.42
CA LYS A 34 -8.10 -7.10 -7.17
C LYS A 34 -7.05 -7.34 -8.25
N ALA A 35 -7.43 -7.24 -9.52
CA ALA A 35 -6.50 -7.43 -10.63
C ALA A 35 -5.35 -6.39 -10.58
N ALA A 36 -5.67 -5.12 -10.31
CA ALA A 36 -4.69 -4.05 -10.18
C ALA A 36 -3.75 -4.23 -8.97
N LEU A 37 -4.28 -4.66 -7.83
CA LEU A 37 -3.50 -4.96 -6.62
C LEU A 37 -2.52 -6.11 -6.87
N LEU A 38 -2.96 -7.20 -7.51
CA LEU A 38 -2.09 -8.32 -7.83
C LEU A 38 -1.00 -7.95 -8.85
N ASP A 39 -1.34 -7.12 -9.85
CA ASP A 39 -0.34 -6.56 -10.77
C ASP A 39 0.67 -5.67 -10.03
N LEU A 40 0.20 -4.78 -9.15
CA LEU A 40 1.09 -3.96 -8.32
C LEU A 40 2.02 -4.84 -7.48
N ALA A 41 1.51 -5.87 -6.80
CA ALA A 41 2.33 -6.80 -6.03
C ALA A 41 3.41 -7.46 -6.90
N ALA A 42 3.07 -7.87 -8.12
CA ALA A 42 4.02 -8.47 -9.06
C ALA A 42 5.13 -7.48 -9.48
N ARG A 43 4.78 -6.23 -9.78
CA ARG A 43 5.76 -5.17 -10.13
C ARG A 43 6.67 -4.84 -8.96
N LEU A 44 6.10 -4.70 -7.77
CA LEU A 44 6.87 -4.44 -6.56
C LEU A 44 7.83 -5.58 -6.22
N LYS A 45 7.47 -6.85 -6.47
CA LYS A 45 8.39 -8.00 -6.35
C LYS A 45 9.56 -7.95 -7.34
N ALA A 46 9.40 -7.28 -8.47
CA ALA A 46 10.44 -7.14 -9.48
C ALA A 46 11.39 -5.95 -9.24
N LEU A 47 11.05 -5.06 -8.30
CA LEU A 47 11.92 -3.95 -7.92
C LEU A 47 13.13 -4.43 -7.09
N PRO A 48 14.25 -3.69 -7.09
CA PRO A 48 15.31 -3.87 -6.11
C PRO A 48 14.77 -3.82 -4.68
N GLY A 49 15.32 -4.64 -3.78
CA GLY A 49 14.86 -4.70 -2.39
C GLY A 49 15.05 -3.40 -1.59
N ASP A 50 15.90 -2.51 -2.09
CA ASP A 50 16.19 -1.17 -1.57
C ASP A 50 15.54 -0.04 -2.40
N ALA A 51 14.54 -0.37 -3.23
CA ALA A 51 13.81 0.63 -4.02
C ALA A 51 13.23 1.73 -3.13
N ASP A 52 13.46 2.98 -3.54
CA ASP A 52 12.98 4.14 -2.82
C ASP A 52 11.48 4.43 -3.06
N GLY A 53 10.94 5.38 -2.31
CA GLY A 53 9.53 5.76 -2.44
C GLY A 53 9.18 6.43 -3.78
N GLU A 54 10.14 6.86 -4.58
CA GLU A 54 9.90 7.40 -5.92
C GLU A 54 9.74 6.29 -6.94
N ALA A 55 10.64 5.30 -6.93
CA ALA A 55 10.54 4.09 -7.74
C ALA A 55 9.23 3.35 -7.46
N ILE A 56 8.91 3.12 -6.18
CA ILE A 56 7.65 2.46 -5.80
C ILE A 56 6.44 3.27 -6.27
N GLN A 57 6.44 4.58 -6.06
CA GLN A 57 5.32 5.43 -6.49
C GLN A 57 5.13 5.40 -8.02
N THR A 58 6.20 5.26 -8.78
CA THR A 58 6.14 5.18 -10.25
C THR A 58 5.35 3.95 -10.68
N GLU A 59 5.63 2.78 -10.10
CA GLU A 59 4.87 1.55 -10.36
C GLU A 59 3.40 1.68 -9.94
N VAL A 60 3.13 2.29 -8.78
CA VAL A 60 1.76 2.55 -8.31
C VAL A 60 0.98 3.40 -9.32
N TYR A 61 1.59 4.42 -9.91
CA TYR A 61 0.97 5.25 -10.95
C TYR A 61 0.78 4.47 -12.26
N ALA A 62 1.77 3.67 -12.66
CA ALA A 62 1.70 2.86 -13.88
C ALA A 62 0.52 1.90 -13.83
N VAL A 63 0.36 1.13 -12.74
CA VAL A 63 -0.77 0.22 -12.52
C VAL A 63 -2.11 0.96 -12.62
N GLY A 64 -2.27 2.09 -11.93
CA GLY A 64 -3.53 2.84 -11.97
C GLY A 64 -3.91 3.30 -13.39
N LYS A 65 -2.93 3.65 -14.21
CA LYS A 65 -3.14 4.03 -15.62
C LYS A 65 -3.45 2.82 -16.50
N GLU A 66 -2.67 1.74 -16.37
CA GLU A 66 -2.80 0.55 -17.20
C GLU A 66 -4.11 -0.21 -16.94
N HIS A 67 -4.59 -0.19 -15.69
CA HIS A 67 -5.92 -0.69 -15.34
C HIS A 67 -7.05 0.33 -15.60
N ALA A 68 -6.75 1.44 -16.27
CA ALA A 68 -7.72 2.45 -16.70
C ALA A 68 -8.64 2.96 -15.57
N PHE A 69 -8.06 3.36 -14.43
CA PHE A 69 -8.83 4.05 -13.39
C PHE A 69 -9.10 5.51 -13.79
N GLU A 70 -10.38 5.85 -13.90
CA GLU A 70 -10.83 7.19 -14.26
C GLU A 70 -11.92 7.69 -13.28
N PRO A 71 -11.66 8.77 -12.52
CA PRO A 71 -10.38 9.47 -12.42
C PRO A 71 -9.30 8.61 -11.75
N LEU A 72 -8.03 8.85 -12.05
CA LEU A 72 -6.90 8.12 -11.44
C LEU A 72 -6.90 8.20 -9.90
N ARG A 73 -7.54 9.22 -9.32
CA ARG A 73 -7.75 9.32 -7.87
C ARG A 73 -8.53 8.14 -7.29
N ALA A 74 -9.42 7.50 -8.06
CA ALA A 74 -10.15 6.31 -7.62
C ALA A 74 -9.21 5.15 -7.27
N TRP A 75 -8.11 4.98 -8.02
CA TRP A 75 -7.09 3.96 -7.71
C TRP A 75 -6.45 4.20 -6.34
N PHE A 76 -6.08 5.45 -6.05
CA PHE A 76 -5.51 5.79 -4.74
C PHE A 76 -6.54 5.61 -3.61
N GLY A 77 -7.81 5.93 -3.86
CA GLY A 77 -8.90 5.63 -2.94
C GLY A 77 -8.95 4.13 -2.60
N ALA A 78 -8.94 3.27 -3.62
CA ALA A 78 -8.93 1.82 -3.45
C ALA A 78 -7.74 1.34 -2.61
N LEU A 79 -6.53 1.84 -2.86
CA LEU A 79 -5.36 1.49 -2.04
C LEU A 79 -5.57 1.81 -0.55
N TYR A 80 -6.11 2.99 -0.22
CA TYR A 80 -6.31 3.35 1.19
C TYR A 80 -7.50 2.62 1.82
N GLU A 81 -8.59 2.42 1.09
CA GLU A 81 -9.79 1.79 1.62
C GLU A 81 -9.61 0.28 1.81
N VAL A 82 -8.96 -0.39 0.84
CA VAL A 82 -8.74 -1.83 0.86
C VAL A 82 -7.56 -2.21 1.74
N LEU A 83 -6.42 -1.51 1.63
CA LEU A 83 -5.19 -1.92 2.32
C LEU A 83 -5.03 -1.27 3.69
N LEU A 84 -5.63 -0.10 3.86
CA LEU A 84 -5.40 0.74 5.03
C LEU A 84 -6.71 1.21 5.65
N GLY A 85 -7.88 0.63 5.32
CA GLY A 85 -9.18 0.95 5.92
C GLY A 85 -9.46 2.44 6.15
N ALA A 86 -8.99 3.31 5.25
CA ALA A 86 -9.06 4.77 5.37
C ALA A 86 -9.47 5.40 4.04
N ALA A 87 -10.19 6.52 4.09
CA ALA A 87 -10.62 7.22 2.87
C ALA A 87 -9.46 7.91 2.13
N GLN A 88 -8.35 8.17 2.81
CA GLN A 88 -7.16 8.83 2.27
C GLN A 88 -5.93 8.57 3.14
N GLY A 89 -4.74 8.85 2.60
CA GLY A 89 -3.49 8.73 3.33
C GLY A 89 -2.32 9.47 2.66
N PRO A 90 -1.11 9.37 3.26
CA PRO A 90 0.11 9.95 2.70
C PRO A 90 0.52 9.21 1.42
N ARG A 91 1.31 9.85 0.55
CA ARG A 91 1.83 9.27 -0.71
C ARG A 91 2.23 7.78 -0.54
N PHE A 92 1.58 6.90 -1.30
CA PHE A 92 1.69 5.45 -1.10
C PHE A 92 3.11 4.91 -1.24
N GLY A 93 3.89 5.39 -2.21
CA GLY A 93 5.29 4.96 -2.37
C GLY A 93 6.18 5.34 -1.18
N SER A 94 5.96 6.51 -0.58
CA SER A 94 6.67 6.91 0.64
C SER A 94 6.28 6.04 1.83
N PHE A 95 4.98 5.70 1.95
CA PHE A 95 4.51 4.74 2.95
C PHE A 95 5.19 3.37 2.77
N ALA A 96 5.20 2.83 1.55
CA ALA A 96 5.77 1.53 1.26
C ALA A 96 7.29 1.46 1.54
N ALA A 97 8.03 2.53 1.23
CA ALA A 97 9.46 2.60 1.53
C ALA A 97 9.77 2.60 3.04
N ILE A 98 8.91 3.23 3.85
CA ILE A 98 9.06 3.28 5.32
C ILE A 98 8.54 1.98 5.97
N TYR A 99 7.43 1.45 5.48
CA TYR A 99 6.80 0.23 6.00
C TYR A 99 7.58 -1.03 5.66
N GLY A 100 8.31 -0.99 4.54
CA GLY A 100 9.07 -2.09 3.98
C GLY A 100 8.38 -2.67 2.76
N LEU A 101 9.15 -2.88 1.70
CA LEU A 101 8.66 -3.42 0.43
C LEU A 101 8.06 -4.84 0.60
N PRO A 102 8.71 -5.79 1.32
CA PRO A 102 8.12 -7.12 1.55
C PRO A 102 6.78 -7.07 2.30
N GLN A 103 6.69 -6.24 3.34
CA GLN A 103 5.48 -6.07 4.15
C GLN A 103 4.37 -5.42 3.33
N THR A 104 4.71 -4.44 2.48
CA THR A 104 3.77 -3.79 1.56
C THR A 104 3.20 -4.79 0.56
N ILE A 105 4.05 -5.66 -0.02
CA ILE A 105 3.60 -6.71 -0.95
C ILE A 105 2.63 -7.67 -0.25
N ALA A 106 2.96 -8.14 0.95
CA ALA A 106 2.09 -9.03 1.72
C ALA A 106 0.74 -8.36 2.04
N LEU A 107 0.75 -7.07 2.41
CA LEU A 107 -0.47 -6.30 2.65
C LEU A 107 -1.34 -6.20 1.39
N ILE A 108 -0.73 -5.94 0.24
CA ILE A 108 -1.42 -5.86 -1.06
C ILE A 108 -2.08 -7.19 -1.40
N GLU A 109 -1.36 -8.31 -1.22
CA GLU A 109 -1.90 -9.65 -1.50
C GLU A 109 -3.06 -10.01 -0.56
N ALA A 110 -2.92 -9.74 0.73
CA ALA A 110 -3.99 -9.94 1.71
C ALA A 110 -5.24 -9.11 1.36
N GLY A 111 -5.05 -7.83 1.01
CA GLY A 111 -6.15 -6.95 0.58
C GLY A 111 -6.83 -7.42 -0.71
N ALA A 112 -6.05 -7.86 -1.71
CA ALA A 112 -6.56 -8.42 -2.96
C ALA A 112 -7.37 -9.71 -2.76
N ASN A 113 -7.02 -10.50 -1.74
CA ASN A 113 -7.73 -11.73 -1.38
C ASN A 113 -8.90 -11.50 -0.41
N GLY A 114 -9.13 -10.28 0.06
CA GLY A 114 -10.21 -9.93 0.99
C GLY A 114 -9.92 -10.28 2.46
N GLU A 115 -8.69 -10.65 2.80
CA GLU A 115 -8.29 -11.10 4.13
C GLU A 115 -8.25 -9.97 5.17
N LEU A 116 -8.25 -8.71 4.72
CA LEU A 116 -8.25 -7.52 5.60
C LEU A 116 -9.65 -7.10 6.03
N ALA A 117 -10.68 -7.51 5.30
CA ALA A 117 -12.09 -7.14 5.55
C ALA A 117 -12.89 -8.26 6.23
N SER A 118 -12.24 -9.39 6.55
CA SER A 118 -12.84 -10.59 7.15
C SER A 118 -12.77 -10.64 8.67
#